data_AF-A0A526PJQ2-F1
#
_entry.id   AF-A0A526PJQ2-F1
#
_cell.length_a   1.000
_cell.length_b   1.000
_cell.length_c   1.000
_cell.angle_alpha   90.00
_cell.angle_beta   90.00
_cell.angle_gamma   90.00
#
_symmetry.space_group_name_H-M   'P 1'
#
loop_
_entity.id
_entity.type
_entity.pdbx_description
1 polymer ?
#
loop_
_entity_poly.entity_id
_entity_poly.type
_entity_poly.pdbx_seq_one_letter_code
_entity_poly.pdbx_strand_id
1 'polypeptide(L)' 'SRIEKIETALEPKFQEHFVYAMALPNKIDPFPKLSAAVKLPPRKTVSEDGIAGDAAPRRRSREGHAARRGRG' A
#
# COMPACT_ATOMS: atom_id res chain seq x y z
N SER A 1 -16.90 -0.74 32.01
CA SER A 1 -16.03 -0.29 30.90
C SER A 1 -16.90 0.06 29.71
N ARG A 2 -16.72 1.24 29.12
CA ARG A 2 -17.48 1.69 27.94
C ARG A 2 -16.73 1.27 26.69
N ILE A 3 -17.42 0.64 25.75
CA ILE A 3 -16.87 0.30 24.43
C ILE A 3 -17.17 1.48 23.50
N GLU A 4 -16.15 1.98 22.83
CA GLU A 4 -16.28 2.96 21.77
C GLU A 4 -16.14 2.26 20.42
N LYS A 5 -17.11 2.51 19.53
CA LYS A 5 -17.07 1.98 18.16
C LYS A 5 -16.52 3.08 17.27
N ILE A 6 -15.53 2.73 16.46
CA ILE A 6 -14.90 3.65 15.51
C ILE A 6 -15.27 3.18 14.11
N GLU A 7 -15.70 4.13 13.27
CA GLU A 7 -15.93 3.90 11.85
C GLU A 7 -14.64 4.12 11.06
N THR A 8 -14.14 3.07 10.43
CA THR A 8 -12.84 3.09 9.74
C THR A 8 -12.79 4.03 8.54
N ALA A 9 -13.94 4.41 7.99
CA ALA A 9 -14.06 5.39 6.92
C ALA A 9 -13.92 6.85 7.41
N LEU A 10 -14.23 7.10 8.69
CA LEU A 10 -14.18 8.45 9.29
C LEU A 10 -12.91 8.68 10.12
N GLU A 11 -12.24 7.61 10.56
CA GLU A 11 -11.01 7.70 11.34
C GLU A 11 -9.84 8.23 10.48
N PRO A 12 -9.29 9.42 10.79
CA PRO A 12 -8.29 10.08 9.94
C PRO A 12 -7.03 9.25 9.68
N LYS A 13 -6.59 8.45 10.66
CA LYS A 13 -5.33 7.67 10.55
C LYS A 13 -5.52 6.24 10.08
N PHE A 14 -6.76 5.79 9.90
CA PHE A 14 -7.01 4.38 9.59
C PHE A 14 -6.36 3.94 8.28
N GLN A 15 -6.48 4.77 7.23
CA GLN A 15 -5.90 4.48 5.93
C GLN A 15 -4.37 4.38 5.98
N GLU A 16 -3.71 5.29 6.70
CA GLU A 16 -2.25 5.27 6.88
C GLU A 16 -1.81 3.98 7.56
N HIS A 17 -2.44 3.62 8.69
CA HIS A 17 -2.15 2.38 9.40
C HIS A 17 -2.42 1.14 8.55
N PHE A 18 -3.50 1.14 7.77
CA PHE A 18 -3.83 0.06 6.86
C PHE A 18 -2.75 -0.13 5.79
N VAL A 19 -2.29 0.97 5.17
CA VAL A 19 -1.20 0.92 4.18
C VAL A 19 0.09 0.40 4.80
N TYR A 20 0.41 0.76 6.05
CA TYR A 20 1.60 0.24 6.73
C TYR A 20 1.50 -1.26 7.00
N ALA A 21 0.32 -1.74 7.38
CA ALA A 21 0.06 -3.15 7.66
C ALA A 21 0.08 -4.05 6.41
N MET A 22 -0.09 -3.49 5.20
CA MET A 22 -0.03 -4.26 3.95
C MET A 22 1.39 -4.72 3.57
N ALA A 23 2.44 -4.10 4.11
CA ALA A 23 3.81 -4.53 3.88
C ALA A 23 4.18 -5.70 4.81
N LEU A 24 5.10 -6.57 4.37
CA LEU A 24 5.53 -7.72 5.15
C LEU A 24 6.84 -7.42 5.91
N PRO A 25 6.89 -7.50 7.26
CA PRO A 25 5.77 -7.69 8.20
C PRO A 25 4.96 -6.43 8.49
N ASN A 26 5.54 -5.25 8.27
CA ASN A 26 4.91 -3.93 8.29
C ASN A 26 5.87 -2.94 7.61
N LYS A 27 5.36 -1.81 7.14
CA LYS A 27 6.17 -0.78 6.47
C LYS A 27 7.11 -0.04 7.43
N ILE A 28 6.62 0.30 8.62
CA ILE A 28 7.31 1.19 9.58
C ILE A 28 7.61 0.45 10.88
N ASP A 29 6.60 -0.23 11.43
CA ASP A 29 6.69 -0.81 12.77
C ASP A 29 7.62 -2.04 12.80
N PRO A 30 8.52 -2.14 13.80
CA PRO A 30 9.35 -3.32 13.99
C PRO A 30 8.57 -4.46 14.63
N PHE A 31 8.91 -5.69 14.24
CA PHE A 31 8.29 -6.92 14.76
C PHE A 31 9.35 -7.79 15.48
N PRO A 32 9.87 -7.34 16.64
CA PRO A 32 11.03 -7.96 17.29
C PRO A 32 10.78 -9.41 17.73
N LYS A 33 9.56 -9.72 18.21
CA LYS A 33 9.19 -11.09 18.60
C LYS A 33 9.13 -12.03 17.39
N LEU A 34 8.63 -11.54 16.25
CA LEU A 34 8.55 -12.34 15.02
C LEU A 34 9.94 -12.57 14.43
N SER A 35 10.78 -11.53 14.38
CA SER A 35 12.15 -11.65 13.86
C SER A 35 13.03 -12.58 14.69
N ALA A 36 12.73 -12.76 15.96
CA ALA A 36 13.42 -13.74 16.81
C ALA A 36 12.99 -15.18 16.48
N ALA A 37 11.76 -15.39 16.03
CA ALA A 37 11.22 -16.71 15.72
C ALA A 37 11.51 -17.16 14.28
N VAL A 38 11.58 -16.24 13.32
CA VAL A 38 11.75 -16.55 11.89
C VAL A 38 12.70 -15.59 11.18
N LYS A 39 13.37 -16.07 10.13
CA LYS A 39 14.18 -15.23 9.24
C LYS A 39 13.26 -14.41 8.34
N LEU A 40 13.21 -13.10 8.58
CA LEU A 40 12.40 -12.17 7.79
C LEU A 40 13.07 -11.82 6.45
N PRO A 41 12.29 -11.53 5.39
CA PRO A 41 12.82 -11.00 4.15
C PRO A 41 13.47 -9.62 4.38
N PRO A 42 14.43 -9.23 3.52
CA PRO A 42 15.03 -7.90 3.59
C PRO A 42 13.93 -6.83 3.41
N ARG A 43 13.99 -5.79 4.23
CA ARG A 43 13.03 -4.67 4.15
C ARG A 43 13.19 -3.95 2.82
N LYS A 44 12.10 -3.82 2.05
CA LYS A 44 12.08 -2.94 0.88
C LYS A 44 12.17 -1.49 1.38
N THR A 45 13.20 -0.76 0.99
CA THR A 45 13.30 0.69 1.20
C THR A 45 12.19 1.38 0.41
N VAL A 46 11.23 1.98 1.10
CA VAL A 46 10.10 2.64 0.44
C VAL A 46 10.52 4.08 0.14
N SER A 47 10.62 4.43 -1.14
CA SER A 47 10.72 5.83 -1.58
C SER A 47 9.51 6.62 -1.07
N GLU A 48 9.66 7.92 -0.82
CA GLU A 48 8.62 8.80 -0.26
C GLU A 48 7.27 8.76 -1.03
N ASP A 49 7.28 8.32 -2.29
CA ASP A 49 6.09 8.18 -3.14
C ASP A 49 5.20 6.95 -2.85
N GLY A 50 5.52 6.11 -1.86
CA GLY A 50 4.61 5.05 -1.39
C GLY A 50 4.33 3.91 -2.38
N ILE A 51 5.02 3.85 -3.51
CA ILE A 51 4.85 2.78 -4.49
C ILE A 51 5.77 1.62 -4.10
N ALA A 52 5.23 0.69 -3.31
CA ALA A 52 5.85 -0.63 -3.17
C ALA A 52 5.86 -1.30 -4.56
N GLY A 53 7.05 -1.52 -5.12
CA GLY A 53 7.25 -2.04 -6.48
C GLY A 53 6.49 -3.33 -6.75
N ASP A 54 5.42 -3.22 -7.54
CA ASP A 54 5.19 -3.87 -8.85
C ASP A 54 4.09 -3.12 -9.64
N ALA A 55 4.11 -1.79 -9.59
CA ALA A 55 3.23 -0.99 -10.42
C ALA A 55 3.93 -0.72 -11.74
N ALA A 56 3.86 -1.68 -12.66
CA ALA A 56 3.98 -1.35 -14.07
C ALA A 56 3.02 -0.17 -14.32
N PRO A 57 3.51 1.01 -14.75
CA PRO A 57 2.64 2.16 -14.92
C PRO A 57 1.66 1.80 -16.04
N ARG A 58 0.41 1.51 -15.68
CA ARG A 58 -0.72 1.48 -16.63
C ARG A 58 -1.00 2.90 -17.08
N ARG A 59 -0.03 3.47 -17.79
CA ARG A 59 -0.15 4.65 -18.63
C ARG A 59 -1.13 4.26 -19.73
N ARG A 60 -2.43 4.39 -19.46
CA ARG A 60 -3.41 4.52 -20.54
C ARG A 60 -3.15 5.89 -21.15
N SER A 61 -2.13 5.94 -22.00
CA SER A 61 -1.82 7.13 -22.77
C SER A 61 -3.05 7.48 -23.60
N ARG A 62 -3.36 8.77 -23.67
CA ARG A 62 -4.43 9.31 -24.51
C ARG A 62 -4.34 8.83 -25.96
N GLU A 63 -3.16 8.40 -26.43
CA GLU A 63 -2.97 7.76 -27.74
C GLU A 63 -3.87 6.52 -27.96
N GLY A 64 -4.11 5.71 -26.93
CA GLY A 64 -4.96 4.51 -27.07
C GLY A 64 -6.44 4.84 -27.34
N HIS A 65 -6.91 6.01 -26.90
CA HIS A 65 -8.26 6.51 -27.21
C HIS A 65 -8.34 7.12 -28.61
N ALA A 66 -7.29 7.77 -29.09
CA ALA A 66 -7.23 8.33 -30.43
C ALA A 66 -7.25 7.24 -31.51
N ALA A 67 -6.52 6.14 -31.30
CA ALA A 67 -6.46 5.01 -32.24
C ALA A 67 -7.80 4.28 -32.45
N ARG A 68 -8.77 4.41 -31.52
CA ARG A 68 -10.11 3.82 -31.64
C ARG A 68 -11.13 4.70 -32.35
N ARG A 69 -10.88 6.01 -32.48
CA ARG A 69 -11.81 6.94 -33.16
C ARG A 69 -11.58 7.06 -34.66
N GLY A 70 -10.47 6.52 -35.20
CA GLY A 70 -10.15 6.54 -36.63
C GLY A 70 -10.61 5.31 -37.42
N ARG A 71 -11.31 4.36 -36.79
CA ARG A 71 -12.03 3.26 -37.47
C ARG A 71 -13.51 3.39 -37.14
N GLY A 72 -14.16 4.33 -37.79
CA GLY A 72 -15.60 4.54 -37.80
C GLY A 72 -15.98 5.14 -39.13
#